data_AF-A0A7V3I5L5-F1
#
_entry.id   AF-A0A7V3I5L5-F1
#
_cell.length_a   1.000
_cell.length_b   1.000
_cell.length_c   1.000
_cell.angle_alpha   90.00
_cell.angle_beta   90.00
_cell.angle_gamma   90.00
#
_symmetry.space_group_name_H-M   'P 1'
#
loop_
_entity.id
_entity.type
_entity.pdbx_description
1 polymer ?
#
loop_
_entity_poly.entity_id
_entity_poly.type
_entity_poly.pdbx_seq_one_letter_code
_entity_poly.pdbx_strand_id
1 'polypeptide(L)'
;MQASEANNSGQAEPVEASLVGQAQDAHEGELEFVPLHFADKLRIVNPRGRVGVITLWSRIDFVECKLREMGIDLDAATSKIAVIGNLYGNGIPHLLRNLLYNPQIRDLVICGANRSGSREEIIAFFEEGLEEIVHLGETVTQIKNTARIIDNLVQPEAFAEKPRIVTVGDLRDKVSVENLCRYIHDLRPGEPATRERVRIELPEVKITHFPSEPRNHNIVADTPLAAWRELIFRLVRFGHLVRLRKGDRQELQNVRAVIRDPRIDDEAQLREFGFSLEDLLQYQRDMLDAALPQDQSYTYGNRI
;
A
#
# COMPACT_ATOMS: atom_id res chain seq x y z
N MET A 1 78.71 -5.45 -22.18
CA MET A 1 78.98 -5.29 -23.62
C MET A 1 77.69 -4.76 -24.22
N GLN A 2 77.68 -3.45 -24.56
CA GLN A 2 76.71 -2.71 -25.42
C GLN A 2 75.22 -2.74 -25.02
N ALA A 3 74.42 -1.67 -25.08
CA ALA A 3 74.53 -0.25 -25.43
C ALA A 3 73.25 0.39 -24.86
N SER A 4 73.31 1.46 -24.05
CA SER A 4 73.16 2.88 -24.45
C SER A 4 72.06 3.19 -25.47
N GLU A 5 71.10 4.02 -25.07
CA GLU A 5 70.75 5.32 -25.70
C GLU A 5 69.65 5.98 -24.82
N ALA A 6 69.98 7.03 -24.06
CA ALA A 6 70.10 8.44 -24.46
C ALA A 6 68.70 9.10 -24.58
N ASN A 7 68.33 9.93 -23.59
CA ASN A 7 68.45 11.41 -23.59
C ASN A 7 67.31 12.09 -24.39
N ASN A 8 66.84 13.31 -24.13
CA ASN A 8 67.01 14.34 -23.11
C ASN A 8 66.32 15.57 -23.69
N SER A 9 65.57 16.33 -22.90
CA SER A 9 65.40 17.80 -22.97
C SER A 9 64.11 18.14 -22.21
N GLY A 10 64.15 18.79 -21.04
CA GLY A 10 64.47 20.22 -20.89
C GLY A 10 63.16 21.02 -20.99
N GLN A 11 62.80 22.02 -20.21
CA GLN A 11 63.43 22.97 -19.27
C GLN A 11 62.26 23.55 -18.40
N ALA A 12 62.47 23.79 -17.11
CA ALA A 12 62.61 25.10 -16.44
C ALA A 12 61.40 26.08 -16.48
N GLU A 13 61.00 26.50 -15.28
CA GLU A 13 60.02 27.54 -14.84
C GLU A 13 60.25 28.95 -15.46
N PRO A 14 59.51 30.08 -15.15
CA PRO A 14 58.40 30.32 -14.20
C PRO A 14 57.24 31.25 -14.70
N VAL A 15 56.19 31.37 -13.86
CA VAL A 15 55.27 32.50 -13.57
C VAL A 15 54.69 33.34 -14.74
N GLU A 16 53.36 33.33 -14.88
CA GLU A 16 52.59 34.54 -15.20
C GLU A 16 51.20 34.51 -14.55
N ALA A 17 50.95 35.52 -13.72
CA ALA A 17 49.64 35.82 -13.17
C ALA A 17 48.77 36.43 -14.29
N SER A 18 47.54 35.94 -14.44
CA SER A 18 46.48 36.75 -15.05
C SER A 18 45.18 36.57 -14.26
N LEU A 19 44.82 37.66 -13.59
CA LEU A 19 43.46 37.98 -13.17
C LEU A 19 42.54 37.90 -14.40
N VAL A 20 41.34 37.33 -14.22
CA VAL A 20 40.02 37.84 -14.65
C VAL A 20 39.00 36.73 -14.41
N GLY A 21 37.95 37.04 -13.64
CA GLY A 21 36.77 36.19 -13.54
C GLY A 21 36.35 35.79 -12.13
N GLN A 22 36.21 36.76 -11.22
CA GLN A 22 35.25 36.62 -10.13
C GLN A 22 33.85 36.49 -10.75
N ALA A 23 33.38 35.27 -10.92
CA ALA A 23 31.97 34.96 -10.87
C ALA A 23 31.75 34.20 -9.56
N GLN A 24 31.47 34.98 -8.52
CA GLN A 24 30.78 34.50 -7.33
C GLN A 24 29.42 33.95 -7.80
N ASP A 25 29.31 32.65 -8.04
CA ASP A 25 28.02 32.02 -8.28
C ASP A 25 27.36 31.72 -6.94
N ALA A 26 26.36 32.55 -6.63
CA ALA A 26 25.63 32.68 -5.37
C ALA A 26 24.71 31.48 -5.01
N HIS A 27 25.18 30.24 -5.17
CA HIS A 27 24.35 29.03 -5.02
C HIS A 27 24.90 27.94 -4.10
N GLU A 28 26.04 28.15 -3.42
CA GLU A 28 26.51 27.23 -2.38
C GLU A 28 25.64 27.30 -1.12
N GLY A 29 24.55 26.52 -1.07
CA GLY A 29 23.82 26.36 0.19
C GLY A 29 22.36 25.95 0.17
N GLU A 30 21.72 25.78 -0.99
CA GLU A 30 20.32 25.40 -1.09
C GLU A 30 20.17 23.88 -1.30
N LEU A 31 19.30 23.25 -0.50
CA LEU A 31 19.00 21.83 -0.62
C LEU A 31 18.08 21.56 -1.81
N GLU A 32 18.41 20.55 -2.60
CA GLU A 32 17.57 20.06 -3.69
C GLU A 32 16.69 18.87 -3.26
N PHE A 33 15.54 18.71 -3.88
CA PHE A 33 14.66 17.57 -3.69
C PHE A 33 15.28 16.31 -4.28
N VAL A 34 15.46 15.30 -3.44
CA VAL A 34 15.99 13.98 -3.81
C VAL A 34 14.97 12.92 -3.40
N PRO A 35 14.29 12.26 -4.36
CA PRO A 35 13.33 11.21 -4.04
C PRO A 35 14.05 9.93 -3.60
N LEU A 36 13.83 9.49 -2.36
CA LEU A 36 14.25 8.16 -1.89
C LEU A 36 13.34 7.06 -2.44
N HIS A 37 12.05 7.37 -2.57
CA HIS A 37 11.03 6.42 -3.04
C HIS A 37 10.20 7.00 -4.18
N PHE A 38 9.86 6.15 -5.16
CA PHE A 38 8.97 6.43 -6.28
C PHE A 38 9.39 7.62 -7.17
N ALA A 39 10.70 7.82 -7.38
CA ALA A 39 11.23 8.88 -8.23
C ALA A 39 10.56 8.93 -9.62
N ASP A 40 10.25 7.77 -10.20
CA ASP A 40 9.57 7.59 -11.49
C ASP A 40 8.10 8.01 -11.51
N LYS A 41 7.45 8.12 -10.34
CA LYS A 41 6.04 8.46 -10.19
C LYS A 41 5.80 9.87 -9.65
N LEU A 42 6.87 10.58 -9.33
CA LEU A 42 6.82 11.96 -8.84
C LEU A 42 7.10 12.92 -9.99
N ARG A 43 6.34 14.02 -10.05
CA ARG A 43 6.69 15.15 -10.91
C ARG A 43 7.55 16.11 -10.11
N ILE A 44 8.84 16.13 -10.39
CA ILE A 44 9.75 17.16 -9.88
C ILE A 44 9.55 18.41 -10.73
N VAL A 45 9.30 19.55 -10.08
CA VAL A 45 9.08 20.86 -10.71
C VAL A 45 10.35 21.69 -10.54
N ASN A 46 10.54 22.32 -9.37
CA ASN A 46 11.80 22.96 -8.99
C ASN A 46 12.43 22.20 -7.82
N PRO A 47 13.52 21.44 -7.99
CA PRO A 47 14.13 20.71 -6.87
C PRO A 47 14.40 21.55 -5.61
N ARG A 48 14.62 22.86 -5.73
CA ARG A 48 14.87 23.78 -4.61
C ARG A 48 13.60 24.40 -4.03
N GLY A 49 12.44 24.07 -4.59
CA GLY A 49 11.14 24.49 -4.09
C GLY A 49 10.87 24.01 -2.66
N ARG A 50 9.96 24.71 -1.97
CA ARG A 50 9.59 24.42 -0.57
C ARG A 50 8.26 23.68 -0.43
N VAL A 51 7.47 23.62 -1.50
CA VAL A 51 6.10 23.09 -1.48
C VAL A 51 6.06 21.70 -2.09
N GLY A 52 5.52 20.74 -1.34
CA GLY A 52 5.08 19.44 -1.86
C GLY A 52 3.58 19.46 -2.12
N VAL A 53 3.16 19.08 -3.33
CA VAL A 53 1.73 18.99 -3.68
C VAL A 53 1.31 17.52 -3.70
N ILE A 54 0.34 17.19 -2.87
CA ILE A 54 -0.24 15.84 -2.73
C ILE A 54 -1.60 15.83 -3.42
N THR A 55 -1.73 15.06 -4.49
CA THR A 55 -2.95 15.06 -5.35
C THR A 55 -3.96 13.96 -5.01
N LEU A 56 -3.66 13.15 -3.99
CA LEU A 56 -4.48 12.00 -3.58
C LEU A 56 -4.81 11.09 -4.78
N TRP A 57 -6.10 10.88 -5.10
CA TRP A 57 -6.55 10.09 -6.25
C TRP A 57 -6.67 10.86 -7.57
N SER A 58 -6.44 12.17 -7.55
CA SER A 58 -6.46 12.97 -8.78
C SER A 58 -5.17 12.78 -9.57
N ARG A 59 -5.28 12.63 -10.89
CA ARG A 59 -4.12 12.50 -11.79
C ARG A 59 -3.22 13.73 -11.69
N ILE A 60 -1.90 13.54 -11.65
CA ILE A 60 -0.91 14.63 -11.62
C ILE A 60 -1.11 15.59 -12.80
N ASP A 61 -1.24 15.09 -14.03
CA ASP A 61 -1.44 15.94 -15.22
C ASP A 61 -2.67 16.85 -15.10
N PHE A 62 -3.74 16.35 -14.49
CA PHE A 62 -4.96 17.14 -14.27
C PHE A 62 -4.69 18.29 -13.28
N VAL A 63 -3.98 18.00 -12.19
CA VAL A 63 -3.61 19.02 -11.19
C VAL A 63 -2.63 20.02 -11.80
N GLU A 64 -1.63 19.58 -12.55
CA GLU A 64 -0.71 20.47 -13.27
C GLU A 64 -1.43 21.38 -14.26
N CYS A 65 -2.36 20.84 -15.06
CA CYS A 65 -3.16 21.63 -15.98
C CYS A 65 -3.91 22.74 -15.24
N LYS A 66 -4.53 22.39 -14.11
CA LYS A 66 -5.24 23.34 -13.25
C LYS A 66 -4.29 24.40 -12.67
N LEU A 67 -3.12 24.02 -12.18
CA LEU A 67 -2.12 24.96 -11.69
C LEU A 67 -1.68 25.95 -12.79
N ARG A 68 -1.44 25.46 -14.01
CA ARG A 68 -1.09 26.32 -15.16
C ARG A 68 -2.23 27.28 -15.54
N GLU A 69 -3.47 26.79 -15.59
CA GLU A 69 -4.67 27.61 -15.87
C GLU A 69 -4.83 28.75 -14.84
N MET A 70 -4.38 28.55 -13.61
CA MET A 70 -4.42 29.55 -12.54
C MET A 70 -3.22 30.52 -12.55
N GLY A 71 -2.28 30.36 -13.49
CA GLY A 71 -1.07 31.17 -13.54
C GLY A 71 -0.07 30.85 -12.42
N ILE A 72 -0.13 29.64 -11.83
CA ILE A 72 0.87 29.20 -10.88
C ILE A 72 2.16 28.84 -11.64
N ASP A 73 3.27 29.39 -11.16
CA ASP A 73 4.59 29.13 -11.70
C ASP A 73 5.00 27.67 -11.49
N LEU A 74 5.34 26.99 -12.60
CA LEU A 74 5.86 25.62 -12.63
C LEU A 74 7.21 25.54 -13.35
N ASP A 75 7.92 26.66 -13.47
CA ASP A 75 9.27 26.69 -14.01
C ASP A 75 10.26 26.02 -13.05
N ALA A 76 11.24 25.32 -13.60
CA ALA A 76 12.18 24.50 -12.83
C ALA A 76 13.15 25.34 -11.99
N ALA A 77 13.36 26.62 -12.31
CA ALA A 77 14.25 27.52 -11.59
C ALA A 77 13.51 28.40 -10.57
N THR A 78 12.27 28.81 -10.85
CA THR A 78 11.56 29.82 -10.05
C THR A 78 10.37 29.29 -9.26
N SER A 79 9.83 28.12 -9.60
CA SER A 79 8.64 27.61 -8.94
C SER A 79 8.86 27.38 -7.45
N LYS A 80 7.87 27.75 -6.63
CA LYS A 80 7.86 27.40 -5.20
C LYS A 80 7.57 25.91 -4.97
N ILE A 81 6.99 25.24 -5.96
CA ILE A 81 6.64 23.83 -5.91
C ILE A 81 7.88 23.01 -6.24
N ALA A 82 8.25 22.12 -5.32
CA ALA A 82 9.33 21.18 -5.57
C ALA A 82 8.87 19.91 -6.25
N VAL A 83 7.77 19.35 -5.76
CA VAL A 83 7.32 18.05 -6.22
C VAL A 83 5.80 17.95 -6.16
N ILE A 84 5.23 17.27 -7.14
CA ILE A 84 3.82 16.90 -7.20
C ILE A 84 3.74 15.38 -7.23
N GLY A 85 2.90 14.79 -6.37
CA GLY A 85 2.77 13.34 -6.25
C GLY A 85 1.38 12.90 -5.83
N ASN A 86 0.98 11.73 -6.31
CA ASN A 86 -0.18 11.03 -5.78
C ASN A 86 0.12 10.44 -4.40
N LEU A 87 -0.85 10.50 -3.50
CA LEU A 87 -0.81 9.76 -2.23
C LEU A 87 -2.00 8.82 -2.15
N TYR A 88 -1.73 7.53 -2.37
CA TYR A 88 -2.65 6.45 -2.10
C TYR A 88 -2.39 5.89 -0.70
N GLY A 89 -3.36 5.17 -0.10
CA GLY A 89 -3.30 4.69 1.29
C GLY A 89 -1.97 4.11 1.75
N ASN A 90 -1.34 3.26 0.94
CA ASN A 90 -0.08 2.59 1.31
C ASN A 90 1.18 3.43 1.05
N GLY A 91 1.04 4.65 0.54
CA GLY A 91 2.14 5.55 0.21
C GLY A 91 2.70 6.34 1.40
N ILE A 92 1.98 6.40 2.52
CA ILE A 92 2.36 7.24 3.68
C ILE A 92 3.76 6.92 4.22
N PRO A 93 4.15 5.65 4.48
CA PRO A 93 5.49 5.34 4.98
C PRO A 93 6.62 5.82 4.06
N HIS A 94 6.38 5.84 2.75
CA HIS A 94 7.33 6.29 1.74
C HIS A 94 7.38 7.82 1.66
N LEU A 95 6.21 8.49 1.74
CA LEU A 95 6.11 9.94 1.81
C LEU A 95 6.87 10.48 3.01
N LEU A 96 6.65 9.93 4.21
CA LEU A 96 7.28 10.40 5.44
C LEU A 96 8.82 10.33 5.35
N ARG A 97 9.37 9.25 4.79
CA ARG A 97 10.81 9.09 4.54
C ARG A 97 11.35 10.07 3.50
N ASN A 98 10.60 10.29 2.42
CA ASN A 98 10.92 11.33 1.45
C ASN A 98 10.97 12.71 2.12
N LEU A 99 10.04 13.04 3.02
CA LEU A 99 10.00 14.34 3.70
C LEU A 99 11.14 14.50 4.71
N LEU A 100 11.44 13.48 5.52
CA LEU A 100 12.59 13.48 6.43
C LEU A 100 13.92 13.71 5.70
N TYR A 101 14.05 13.14 4.50
CA TYR A 101 15.24 13.31 3.69
C TYR A 101 15.30 14.66 2.97
N ASN A 102 14.18 15.38 2.91
CA ASN A 102 14.04 16.63 2.15
C ASN A 102 13.47 17.75 3.05
N PRO A 103 14.26 18.23 4.04
CA PRO A 103 13.80 19.21 5.03
C PRO A 103 13.47 20.58 4.42
N GLN A 104 13.84 20.85 3.17
CA GLN A 104 13.38 22.03 2.44
C GLN A 104 11.87 22.03 2.17
N ILE A 105 11.23 20.85 2.15
CA ILE A 105 9.78 20.71 1.98
C ILE A 105 9.09 21.00 3.30
N ARG A 106 8.58 22.23 3.45
CA ARG A 106 7.93 22.70 4.69
C ARG A 106 6.45 22.93 4.55
N ASP A 107 5.93 22.93 3.33
CA ASP A 107 4.52 23.15 3.06
C ASP A 107 3.98 21.97 2.23
N LEU A 108 2.98 21.29 2.77
CA LEU A 108 2.28 20.19 2.12
C LEU A 108 0.88 20.64 1.74
N VAL A 109 0.66 20.76 0.43
CA VAL A 109 -0.64 21.15 -0.11
C VAL A 109 -1.37 19.89 -0.54
N ILE A 110 -2.46 19.56 0.16
CA ILE A 110 -3.29 18.39 -0.12
C ILE A 110 -4.51 18.82 -0.92
N CYS A 111 -4.61 18.29 -2.14
CA CYS A 111 -5.72 18.56 -3.05
C CYS A 111 -6.18 17.29 -3.78
N GLY A 112 -7.35 17.36 -4.41
CA GLY A 112 -7.92 16.26 -5.19
C GLY A 112 -8.82 15.32 -4.39
N ALA A 113 -9.21 14.22 -5.03
CA ALA A 113 -10.20 13.30 -4.50
C ALA A 113 -9.59 12.38 -3.42
N ASN A 114 -10.16 12.42 -2.21
CA ASN A 114 -9.75 11.55 -1.11
C ASN A 114 -10.61 10.28 -1.03
N ARG A 115 -10.13 9.17 -1.61
CA ARG A 115 -10.87 7.89 -1.60
C ARG A 115 -10.33 6.86 -0.62
N SER A 116 -9.13 7.07 -0.08
CA SER A 116 -8.44 6.12 0.79
C SER A 116 -8.28 6.60 2.23
N GLY A 117 -8.77 7.79 2.57
CA GLY A 117 -8.55 8.38 3.90
C GLY A 117 -7.16 8.95 4.12
N SER A 118 -6.32 9.01 3.07
CA SER A 118 -4.89 9.35 3.21
C SER A 118 -4.63 10.79 3.63
N ARG A 119 -5.60 11.68 3.40
CA ARG A 119 -5.55 13.05 3.92
C ARG A 119 -5.68 13.06 5.44
N GLU A 120 -6.66 12.36 5.98
CA GLU A 120 -6.89 12.31 7.42
C GLU A 120 -5.71 11.60 8.10
N GLU A 121 -5.20 10.53 7.49
CA GLU A 121 -4.04 9.77 8.00
C GLU A 121 -2.76 10.62 8.10
N ILE A 122 -2.41 11.41 7.08
CA ILE A 122 -1.20 12.25 7.15
C ILE A 122 -1.36 13.42 8.13
N ILE A 123 -2.57 13.98 8.26
CA ILE A 123 -2.85 15.02 9.26
C ILE A 123 -2.73 14.42 10.66
N ALA A 124 -3.43 13.31 10.93
CA ALA A 124 -3.39 12.64 12.23
C ALA A 124 -1.97 12.21 12.62
N PHE A 125 -1.15 11.76 11.66
CA PHE A 125 0.26 11.47 11.92
C PHE A 125 0.99 12.66 12.56
N PHE A 126 0.88 13.86 11.98
CA PHE A 126 1.60 15.03 12.48
C PHE A 126 0.90 15.75 13.64
N GLU A 127 -0.43 15.64 13.78
CA GLU A 127 -1.19 16.30 14.85
C GLU A 127 -1.31 15.45 16.11
N GLU A 128 -1.40 14.13 15.98
CA GLU A 128 -1.80 13.22 17.05
C GLU A 128 -0.74 12.14 17.34
N GLY A 129 0.07 11.81 16.34
CA GLY A 129 1.16 10.84 16.43
C GLY A 129 0.68 9.39 16.34
N LEU A 130 1.48 8.50 16.93
CA LEU A 130 1.28 7.06 16.87
C LEU A 130 0.85 6.48 18.21
N GLU A 131 0.13 5.36 18.17
CA GLU A 131 -0.21 4.53 19.34
C GLU A 131 0.01 3.04 19.06
N GLU A 132 0.21 2.27 20.13
CA GLU A 132 0.28 0.81 20.04
C GLU A 132 -1.11 0.21 20.30
N ILE A 133 -1.54 -0.67 19.40
CA ILE A 133 -2.80 -1.41 19.51
C ILE A 133 -2.56 -2.91 19.32
N VAL A 134 -3.49 -3.73 19.81
CA VAL A 134 -3.51 -5.17 19.48
C VAL A 134 -4.37 -5.38 18.25
N HIS A 135 -3.77 -5.87 17.16
CA HIS A 135 -4.46 -6.22 15.93
C HIS A 135 -4.13 -7.68 15.55
N LEU A 136 -5.17 -8.51 15.41
CA LEU A 136 -5.02 -9.94 15.10
C LEU A 136 -4.12 -10.71 16.09
N GLY A 137 -4.10 -10.28 17.36
CA GLY A 137 -3.29 -10.91 18.42
C GLY A 137 -1.84 -10.43 18.48
N GLU A 138 -1.44 -9.52 17.58
CA GLU A 138 -0.10 -8.93 17.55
C GLU A 138 -0.16 -7.46 17.97
N THR A 139 0.87 -6.98 18.68
CA THR A 139 1.04 -5.56 18.96
C THR A 139 1.53 -4.87 17.69
N VAL A 140 0.76 -3.90 17.20
CA VAL A 140 1.08 -3.12 16.01
C VAL A 140 0.99 -1.63 16.32
N THR A 141 1.69 -0.84 15.52
CA THR A 141 1.66 0.62 15.62
C THR A 141 0.64 1.20 14.65
N GLN A 142 -0.23 2.07 15.14
CA GLN A 142 -1.29 2.72 14.39
C GLN A 142 -1.17 4.24 14.50
N ILE A 143 -1.56 4.96 13.44
CA ILE A 143 -1.75 6.41 13.50
C ILE A 143 -3.02 6.68 14.30
N LYS A 144 -2.92 7.47 15.37
CA LYS A 144 -4.05 7.75 16.27
C LYS A 144 -5.28 8.22 15.52
N ASN A 145 -6.45 7.82 16.01
CA ASN A 145 -7.77 8.11 15.44
C ASN A 145 -7.94 7.69 13.96
N THR A 146 -7.16 6.74 13.47
CA THR A 146 -7.32 6.16 12.14
C THR A 146 -7.20 4.64 12.17
N ALA A 147 -7.58 3.96 11.08
CA ALA A 147 -7.34 2.52 10.93
C ALA A 147 -5.94 2.19 10.37
N ARG A 148 -5.07 3.20 10.19
CA ARG A 148 -3.81 3.05 9.46
C ARG A 148 -2.72 2.47 10.35
N ILE A 149 -2.37 1.20 10.11
CA ILE A 149 -1.20 0.55 10.69
C ILE A 149 0.04 0.96 9.89
N ILE A 150 1.11 1.38 10.59
CA ILE A 150 2.41 1.75 10.00
C ILE A 150 3.57 1.15 10.80
N ASP A 151 4.77 1.20 10.24
CA ASP A 151 5.98 0.92 11.00
C ASP A 151 6.30 2.05 11.99
N ASN A 152 6.85 1.71 13.16
CA ASN A 152 7.19 2.69 14.21
C ASN A 152 8.58 3.34 14.03
N LEU A 153 9.24 3.15 12.88
CA LEU A 153 10.60 3.67 12.65
C LEU A 153 10.60 5.17 12.35
N VAL A 154 9.49 5.69 11.82
CA VAL A 154 9.32 7.13 11.55
C VAL A 154 8.29 7.70 12.51
N GLN A 155 8.75 8.56 13.41
CA GLN A 155 7.93 9.26 14.40
C GLN A 155 7.82 10.76 14.03
N PRO A 156 6.72 11.46 14.40
CA PRO A 156 6.59 12.90 14.15
C PRO A 156 7.74 13.72 14.72
N GLU A 157 8.33 13.30 15.84
CA GLU A 157 9.45 13.95 16.52
C GLU A 157 10.76 13.84 15.72
N ALA A 158 10.84 12.95 14.73
CA ALA A 158 12.01 12.85 13.86
C ALA A 158 12.13 14.03 12.87
N PHE A 159 11.06 14.81 12.71
CA PHE A 159 11.05 15.98 11.84
C PHE A 159 11.57 17.21 12.60
N ALA A 160 12.68 17.78 12.13
CA ALA A 160 13.25 19.01 12.70
C ALA A 160 12.25 20.18 12.73
N GLU A 161 11.42 20.27 11.68
CA GLU A 161 10.27 21.16 11.62
C GLU A 161 9.07 20.37 11.09
N LYS A 162 7.93 20.47 11.79
CA LYS A 162 6.68 19.88 11.33
C LYS A 162 6.21 20.60 10.05
N PRO A 163 5.96 19.88 8.95
CA PRO A 163 5.44 20.50 7.73
C PRO A 163 4.08 21.15 7.98
N ARG A 164 3.85 22.33 7.41
CA ARG A 164 2.55 22.98 7.41
C ARG A 164 1.66 22.31 6.39
N ILE A 165 0.58 21.70 6.86
CA ILE A 165 -0.37 20.98 6.01
C ILE A 165 -1.54 21.90 5.68
N VAL A 166 -1.81 22.10 4.39
CA VAL A 166 -2.97 22.85 3.91
C VAL A 166 -3.84 21.95 3.07
N THR A 167 -5.08 21.76 3.52
CA THR A 167 -6.10 21.03 2.77
C THR A 167 -6.91 21.99 1.93
N VAL A 168 -6.93 21.76 0.63
CA VAL A 168 -7.61 22.62 -0.32
C VAL A 168 -8.91 22.02 -0.84
N GLY A 169 -9.04 20.68 -0.82
CA GLY A 169 -10.22 19.98 -1.32
C GLY A 169 -10.10 19.53 -2.78
N ASP A 170 -11.23 19.28 -3.43
CA ASP A 170 -11.28 18.73 -4.79
C ASP A 170 -11.17 19.85 -5.83
N LEU A 171 -10.18 19.78 -6.72
CA LEU A 171 -9.93 20.83 -7.72
C LEU A 171 -10.98 20.91 -8.85
N ARG A 172 -12.03 20.08 -8.80
CA ARG A 172 -13.24 20.27 -9.62
C ARG A 172 -14.13 21.39 -9.08
N ASP A 173 -14.01 21.71 -7.80
CA ASP A 173 -14.71 22.82 -7.15
C ASP A 173 -13.91 24.13 -7.29
N LYS A 174 -14.61 25.21 -7.64
CA LYS A 174 -14.01 26.53 -7.86
C LYS A 174 -13.44 27.11 -6.56
N VAL A 175 -14.09 26.88 -5.42
CA VAL A 175 -13.63 27.41 -4.13
C VAL A 175 -12.31 26.76 -3.73
N SER A 176 -12.21 25.43 -3.91
CA SER A 176 -10.98 24.67 -3.71
C SER A 176 -9.85 25.23 -4.60
N VAL A 177 -10.14 25.45 -5.88
CA VAL A 177 -9.19 26.07 -6.82
C VAL A 177 -8.69 27.45 -6.34
N GLU A 178 -9.58 28.33 -5.92
CA GLU A 178 -9.20 29.67 -5.44
C GLU A 178 -8.34 29.62 -4.17
N ASN A 179 -8.65 28.71 -3.24
CA ASN A 179 -7.88 28.50 -2.02
C ASN A 179 -6.46 28.00 -2.31
N LEU A 180 -6.29 27.13 -3.32
CA LEU A 180 -4.97 26.67 -3.77
C LEU A 180 -4.12 27.86 -4.24
N CYS A 181 -4.71 28.66 -5.13
CA CYS A 181 -4.03 29.77 -5.78
C CYS A 181 -3.62 30.82 -4.75
N ARG A 182 -4.54 31.20 -3.87
CA ARG A 182 -4.28 32.17 -2.80
C ARG A 182 -3.13 31.71 -1.91
N TYR A 183 -3.16 30.45 -1.47
CA TYR A 183 -2.12 29.91 -0.59
C TYR A 183 -0.73 29.92 -1.24
N ILE A 184 -0.61 29.48 -2.49
CA ILE A 184 0.69 29.45 -3.19
C ILE A 184 1.21 30.86 -3.49
N HIS A 185 0.32 31.80 -3.81
CA HIS A 185 0.70 33.18 -4.06
C HIS A 185 1.21 33.86 -2.79
N ASP A 186 0.47 33.71 -1.68
CA ASP A 186 0.76 34.35 -0.39
C ASP A 186 1.95 33.72 0.35
N LEU A 187 2.39 32.53 -0.06
CA LEU A 187 3.59 31.88 0.47
C LEU A 187 4.82 32.78 0.30
N ARG A 188 5.28 33.38 1.40
CA ARG A 188 6.51 34.17 1.45
C ARG A 188 7.75 33.24 1.45
N PRO A 189 8.92 33.71 0.97
CA PRO A 189 10.18 33.04 1.26
C PRO A 189 10.34 32.88 2.77
N GLY A 190 10.57 31.67 3.24
CA GLY A 190 10.83 31.41 4.67
C GLY A 190 12.33 31.44 4.95
N GLU A 191 12.71 31.33 6.22
CA GLU A 191 14.11 31.14 6.60
C GLU A 191 14.70 29.89 5.92
N PRO A 192 16.02 29.83 5.66
CA PRO A 192 16.66 28.65 5.10
C PRO A 192 16.32 27.41 5.93
N ALA A 193 15.96 26.30 5.27
CA ALA A 193 15.68 25.05 5.96
C ALA A 193 16.93 24.52 6.67
N THR A 194 16.72 23.67 7.67
CA THR A 194 17.81 22.87 8.23
C THR A 194 18.47 22.06 7.11
N ARG A 195 19.80 21.94 7.15
CA ARG A 195 20.54 21.22 6.10
C ARG A 195 20.62 19.71 6.34
N GLU A 196 20.14 19.23 7.49
CA GLU A 196 20.27 17.85 7.91
C GLU A 196 19.21 16.96 7.26
N ARG A 197 19.65 15.98 6.46
CA ARG A 197 18.78 14.97 5.87
C ARG A 197 18.75 13.74 6.76
N VAL A 198 17.56 13.30 7.14
CA VAL A 198 17.38 12.08 7.92
C VAL A 198 16.94 10.95 7.00
N ARG A 199 17.70 9.85 6.98
CA ARG A 199 17.39 8.67 6.15
C ARG A 199 17.01 7.49 7.05
N ILE A 200 15.78 7.01 6.90
CA ILE A 200 15.24 5.84 7.62
C ILE A 200 14.73 4.87 6.57
N GLU A 201 15.26 3.65 6.55
CA GLU A 201 14.85 2.62 5.58
C GLU A 201 13.46 2.04 5.91
N LEU A 202 12.81 1.46 4.91
CA LEU A 202 11.60 0.68 5.14
C LEU A 202 11.96 -0.67 5.76
N PRO A 203 11.17 -1.18 6.70
CA PRO A 203 11.44 -2.50 7.26
C PRO A 203 11.26 -3.58 6.19
N GLU A 204 12.23 -4.49 6.10
CA GLU A 204 12.06 -5.70 5.29
C GLU A 204 11.20 -6.71 6.05
N VAL A 205 10.04 -7.05 5.50
CA VAL A 205 9.18 -8.08 6.07
C VAL A 205 9.84 -9.45 5.83
N LYS A 206 10.38 -10.04 6.90
CA LYS A 206 10.90 -11.41 6.88
C LYS A 206 9.73 -12.39 6.98
N ILE A 207 9.27 -12.87 5.82
CA ILE A 207 8.23 -13.91 5.75
C ILE A 207 8.88 -15.26 6.07
N THR A 208 8.48 -15.90 7.16
CA THR A 208 8.95 -17.26 7.49
C THR A 208 8.16 -18.34 6.76
N HIS A 209 6.89 -18.06 6.41
CA HIS A 209 5.98 -18.97 5.71
C HIS A 209 5.01 -18.21 4.80
N PHE A 210 4.74 -18.73 3.61
CA PHE A 210 3.73 -18.16 2.71
C PHE A 210 2.31 -18.48 3.19
N PRO A 211 1.33 -17.56 3.04
CA PRO A 211 -0.06 -17.84 3.40
C PRO A 211 -0.64 -18.96 2.52
N SER A 212 -1.46 -19.83 3.10
CA SER A 212 -2.24 -20.84 2.37
C SER A 212 -3.52 -20.25 1.78
N GLU A 213 -4.05 -20.83 0.69
CA GLU A 213 -5.32 -20.44 0.06
C GLU A 213 -6.49 -20.57 1.05
N PRO A 214 -7.14 -19.47 1.48
CA PRO A 214 -8.19 -19.49 2.49
C PRO A 214 -9.46 -20.21 2.04
N ARG A 215 -9.67 -20.39 0.73
CA ARG A 215 -10.83 -21.13 0.19
C ARG A 215 -10.63 -22.64 0.16
N ASN A 216 -9.43 -23.16 0.44
CA ASN A 216 -9.18 -24.60 0.39
C ASN A 216 -9.43 -25.23 1.76
N HIS A 217 -10.52 -25.99 1.89
CA HIS A 217 -10.89 -26.63 3.15
C HIS A 217 -10.60 -28.13 3.09
N ASN A 218 -9.50 -28.55 3.70
CA ASN A 218 -9.16 -29.98 3.84
C ASN A 218 -9.66 -30.51 5.20
N ILE A 219 -10.57 -31.48 5.15
CA ILE A 219 -11.09 -32.22 6.30
C ILE A 219 -10.46 -33.61 6.25
N VAL A 220 -9.74 -33.99 7.29
CA VAL A 220 -9.21 -35.35 7.46
C VAL A 220 -9.80 -35.89 8.74
N ALA A 221 -10.55 -36.98 8.64
CA ALA A 221 -11.20 -37.61 9.78
C ALA A 221 -11.10 -39.13 9.67
N ASP A 222 -11.29 -39.81 10.79
CA ASP A 222 -11.26 -41.28 10.81
C ASP A 222 -12.54 -41.86 10.22
N THR A 223 -13.71 -41.40 10.67
CA THR A 223 -15.01 -41.94 10.23
C THR A 223 -15.84 -40.95 9.39
N PRO A 224 -16.82 -41.44 8.60
CA PRO A 224 -17.72 -40.58 7.84
C PRO A 224 -18.49 -39.56 8.70
N LEU A 225 -19.05 -39.96 9.84
CA LEU A 225 -19.77 -39.05 10.74
C LEU A 225 -18.86 -37.96 11.29
N ALA A 226 -17.62 -38.29 11.65
CA ALA A 226 -16.64 -37.30 12.10
C ALA A 226 -16.31 -36.28 10.99
N ALA A 227 -16.12 -36.74 9.76
CA ALA A 227 -15.90 -35.86 8.60
C ALA A 227 -17.11 -34.96 8.33
N TRP A 228 -18.33 -35.52 8.42
CA TRP A 228 -19.57 -34.78 8.21
C TRP A 228 -19.78 -33.70 9.27
N ARG A 229 -19.54 -34.00 10.56
CA ARG A 229 -19.65 -33.00 11.63
C ARG A 229 -18.71 -31.81 11.41
N GLU A 230 -17.46 -32.09 11.03
CA GLU A 230 -16.48 -31.06 10.71
C GLU A 230 -16.89 -30.26 9.46
N LEU A 231 -17.47 -30.92 8.45
CA LEU A 231 -17.98 -30.27 7.25
C LEU A 231 -19.09 -29.27 7.59
N ILE A 232 -20.07 -29.67 8.41
CA ILE A 232 -21.15 -28.79 8.85
C ILE A 232 -20.61 -27.63 9.68
N PHE A 233 -19.69 -27.89 10.63
CA PHE A 233 -19.05 -26.84 11.41
C PHE A 233 -18.39 -25.78 10.50
N ARG A 234 -17.60 -26.22 9.52
CA ARG A 234 -16.94 -25.31 8.57
C ARG A 234 -17.92 -24.59 7.67
N LEU A 235 -18.97 -25.27 7.18
CA LEU A 235 -20.00 -24.65 6.35
C LEU A 235 -20.70 -23.52 7.11
N VAL A 236 -21.08 -23.76 8.36
CA VAL A 236 -21.77 -22.75 9.17
C VAL A 236 -20.85 -21.58 9.51
N ARG A 237 -19.57 -21.84 9.81
CA ARG A 237 -18.60 -20.82 10.23
C ARG A 237 -17.99 -20.01 9.09
N PHE A 238 -17.69 -20.68 7.97
CA PHE A 238 -16.91 -20.11 6.87
C PHE A 238 -17.67 -20.09 5.54
N GLY A 239 -18.87 -20.67 5.48
CA GLY A 239 -19.69 -20.66 4.27
C GLY A 239 -20.29 -19.28 3.99
N HIS A 240 -20.37 -18.93 2.71
CA HIS A 240 -20.88 -17.66 2.21
C HIS A 240 -22.33 -17.81 1.76
N LEU A 241 -23.15 -16.78 1.97
CA LEU A 241 -24.50 -16.73 1.42
C LEU A 241 -24.43 -16.42 -0.08
N VAL A 242 -24.99 -17.30 -0.90
CA VAL A 242 -25.07 -17.18 -2.35
C VAL A 242 -26.53 -17.17 -2.77
N ARG A 243 -26.88 -16.22 -3.63
CA ARG A 243 -28.24 -16.07 -4.16
C ARG A 243 -28.37 -16.82 -5.48
N LEU A 244 -29.13 -17.91 -5.47
CA LEU A 244 -29.41 -18.70 -6.67
C LEU A 244 -30.82 -18.38 -7.18
N ARG A 245 -31.10 -18.75 -8.45
CA ARG A 245 -32.44 -18.60 -9.05
C ARG A 245 -33.57 -19.27 -8.25
N LYS A 246 -33.23 -20.28 -7.44
CA LYS A 246 -34.16 -21.06 -6.61
C LYS A 246 -34.13 -20.67 -5.12
N GLY A 247 -33.49 -19.56 -4.77
CA GLY A 247 -33.38 -19.07 -3.39
C GLY A 247 -31.95 -18.96 -2.88
N ASP A 248 -31.82 -18.43 -1.66
CA ASP A 248 -30.53 -18.22 -1.01
C ASP A 248 -30.00 -19.54 -0.42
N ARG A 249 -28.68 -19.77 -0.53
CA ARG A 249 -27.99 -20.95 -0.01
C ARG A 249 -26.69 -20.54 0.67
N GLN A 250 -26.31 -21.25 1.72
CA GLN A 250 -24.96 -21.14 2.28
C GLN A 250 -24.04 -22.11 1.54
N GLU A 251 -22.93 -21.61 1.02
CA GLU A 251 -21.97 -22.35 0.21
C GLU A 251 -20.58 -22.32 0.83
N LEU A 252 -19.93 -23.49 0.92
CA LEU A 252 -18.51 -23.63 1.22
C LEU A 252 -17.81 -24.21 -0.01
N GLN A 253 -16.88 -23.44 -0.59
CA GLN A 253 -16.20 -23.82 -1.84
C GLN A 253 -14.97 -24.70 -1.57
N ASN A 254 -14.56 -25.49 -2.57
CA ASN A 254 -13.31 -26.26 -2.57
C ASN A 254 -13.06 -27.09 -1.30
N VAL A 255 -14.10 -27.80 -0.84
CA VAL A 255 -13.99 -28.68 0.31
C VAL A 255 -13.55 -30.07 -0.13
N ARG A 256 -12.52 -30.59 0.52
CA ARG A 256 -12.06 -31.96 0.36
C ARG A 256 -12.17 -32.69 1.70
N ALA A 257 -12.90 -33.80 1.72
CA ALA A 257 -12.93 -34.72 2.85
C ALA A 257 -12.10 -35.97 2.53
N VAL A 258 -11.26 -36.39 3.48
CA VAL A 258 -10.49 -37.63 3.44
C VAL A 258 -10.87 -38.44 4.68
N ILE A 259 -11.48 -39.61 4.46
CA ILE A 259 -11.89 -40.54 5.51
C ILE A 259 -10.82 -41.63 5.58
N ARG A 260 -10.11 -41.70 6.71
CA ARG A 260 -8.98 -42.63 6.88
C ARG A 260 -9.42 -44.07 7.14
N ASP A 261 -10.58 -44.24 7.75
CA ASP A 261 -11.14 -45.52 8.16
C ASP A 261 -12.65 -45.56 7.82
N PRO A 262 -12.99 -45.81 6.54
CA PRO A 262 -14.36 -45.72 6.04
C PRO A 262 -15.20 -46.93 6.47
N ARG A 263 -15.52 -46.98 7.77
CA ARG A 263 -16.44 -47.95 8.37
C ARG A 263 -17.80 -47.32 8.61
N ILE A 264 -18.81 -48.17 8.74
CA ILE A 264 -20.16 -47.77 9.15
C ILE A 264 -20.07 -47.19 10.57
N ASP A 265 -20.56 -45.97 10.75
CA ASP A 265 -20.67 -45.34 12.07
C ASP A 265 -21.73 -46.03 12.95
N ASP A 266 -21.59 -45.88 14.26
CA ASP A 266 -22.51 -46.47 15.22
C ASP A 266 -23.94 -45.91 15.07
N GLU A 267 -24.94 -46.79 15.10
CA GLU A 267 -26.32 -46.42 14.85
C GLU A 267 -26.88 -45.47 15.93
N ALA A 268 -26.46 -45.60 17.19
CA ALA A 268 -26.89 -44.68 18.23
C ALA A 268 -26.34 -43.28 17.98
N GLN A 269 -25.08 -43.18 17.55
CA GLN A 269 -24.47 -41.89 17.17
C GLN A 269 -25.15 -41.26 15.96
N LEU A 270 -25.51 -42.05 14.94
CA LEU A 270 -26.25 -41.56 13.78
C LEU A 270 -27.63 -41.00 14.15
N ARG A 271 -28.34 -41.67 15.05
CA ARG A 271 -29.66 -41.23 15.54
C ARG A 271 -29.61 -39.88 16.26
N GLU A 272 -28.53 -39.55 16.96
CA GLU A 272 -28.35 -38.23 17.59
C GLU A 272 -28.41 -37.07 16.58
N PHE A 273 -28.03 -37.33 15.33
CA PHE A 273 -28.06 -36.35 14.23
C PHE A 273 -29.26 -36.53 13.30
N GLY A 274 -30.22 -37.38 13.67
CA GLY A 274 -31.43 -37.64 12.89
C GLY A 274 -31.21 -38.53 11.67
N PHE A 275 -30.11 -39.29 11.62
CA PHE A 275 -29.87 -40.28 10.57
C PHE A 275 -30.37 -41.66 10.99
N SER A 276 -30.97 -42.37 10.03
CA SER A 276 -31.26 -43.81 10.10
C SER A 276 -30.17 -44.57 9.33
N LEU A 277 -29.55 -45.55 9.97
CA LEU A 277 -28.58 -46.41 9.27
C LEU A 277 -29.24 -47.19 8.14
N GLU A 278 -30.48 -47.65 8.33
CA GLU A 278 -31.25 -48.33 7.30
C GLU A 278 -31.46 -47.42 6.07
N ASP A 279 -31.86 -46.17 6.29
CA ASP A 279 -32.10 -45.20 5.21
C ASP A 279 -30.80 -44.87 4.47
N LEU A 280 -29.68 -44.72 5.19
CA LEU A 280 -28.37 -44.47 4.58
C LEU A 280 -27.92 -45.64 3.71
N LEU A 281 -28.09 -46.88 4.19
CA LEU A 281 -27.76 -48.09 3.43
C LEU A 281 -28.69 -48.25 2.22
N GLN A 282 -29.98 -47.93 2.37
CA GLN A 282 -30.93 -47.95 1.26
C GLN A 282 -30.53 -46.90 0.21
N TYR A 283 -30.27 -45.66 0.61
CA TYR A 283 -29.82 -44.60 -0.28
C TYR A 283 -28.54 -44.98 -1.03
N GLN A 284 -27.57 -45.61 -0.36
CA GLN A 284 -26.35 -46.08 -1.01
C GLN A 284 -26.64 -47.12 -2.10
N ARG A 285 -27.57 -48.06 -1.85
CA ARG A 285 -27.99 -49.05 -2.85
C ARG A 285 -28.68 -48.38 -4.03
N ASP A 286 -29.63 -47.50 -3.77
CA ASP A 286 -30.41 -46.79 -4.80
C ASP A 286 -29.52 -45.89 -5.66
N MET A 287 -28.54 -45.21 -5.05
CA MET A 287 -27.59 -44.36 -5.75
C MET A 287 -26.75 -45.13 -6.77
N LEU A 288 -26.49 -46.43 -6.53
CA LEU A 288 -25.70 -47.30 -7.39
C LEU A 288 -26.55 -48.17 -8.34
N ASP A 289 -27.87 -48.00 -8.33
CA ASP A 289 -28.76 -48.75 -9.24
C ASP A 289 -28.65 -48.22 -10.69
N ALA A 290 -28.37 -49.14 -11.61
CA ALA A 290 -28.25 -48.86 -13.04
C ALA A 290 -29.60 -48.63 -13.73
N ALA A 291 -30.71 -49.08 -13.12
CA ALA A 291 -32.04 -48.88 -13.66
C ALA A 291 -32.39 -47.38 -13.68
N LEU A 292 -32.96 -46.93 -14.81
CA LEU A 292 -33.51 -45.58 -14.93
C LEU A 292 -35.05 -45.67 -14.91
N PRO A 293 -35.69 -45.25 -13.81
CA PRO A 293 -37.15 -45.16 -13.75
C PRO A 293 -37.70 -44.23 -14.85
N GLN A 294 -38.88 -44.56 -15.39
CA GLN A 294 -39.48 -43.82 -16.52
C GLN A 294 -39.81 -42.35 -16.18
N ASP A 295 -39.95 -42.03 -14.90
CA ASP A 295 -40.26 -40.69 -14.39
C ASP A 295 -39.01 -39.86 -14.04
N GLN A 296 -37.81 -40.41 -14.20
CA GLN A 296 -36.55 -39.75 -13.85
C GLN A 296 -35.71 -39.44 -15.08
N SER A 297 -35.11 -38.25 -15.09
CA SER A 297 -34.23 -37.81 -16.18
C SER A 297 -32.81 -38.36 -16.08
N TYR A 298 -32.38 -38.79 -14.89
CA TYR A 298 -31.14 -39.50 -14.64
C TYR A 298 -31.11 -40.09 -13.22
N THR A 299 -30.34 -41.17 -13.03
CA THR A 299 -29.83 -41.63 -11.73
C THR A 299 -28.30 -41.66 -11.76
N TYR A 300 -27.66 -41.72 -10.59
CA TYR A 300 -26.19 -41.81 -10.53
C TYR A 300 -25.70 -43.16 -11.04
N GLY A 301 -26.30 -44.28 -10.60
CA GLY A 301 -25.91 -45.62 -11.01
C GLY A 301 -26.09 -45.87 -12.52
N ASN A 302 -27.09 -45.27 -13.18
CA ASN A 302 -27.22 -45.36 -14.64
C ASN A 302 -26.08 -44.67 -15.40
N ARG A 303 -25.35 -43.74 -14.76
CA ARG A 303 -24.26 -42.96 -15.37
C ARG A 303 -22.85 -43.49 -15.05
N ILE A 304 -22.75 -44.49 -14.18
CA ILE A 304 -21.50 -45.18 -13.81
C ILE A 304 -21.39 -46.46 -14.64
#